data_AF-A0A2E0M3T6-F1
#
_entry.id   AF-A0A2E0M3T6-F1
#
_cell.length_a   1.000
_cell.length_b   1.000
_cell.length_c   1.000
_cell.angle_alpha   90.00
_cell.angle_beta   90.00
_cell.angle_gamma   90.00
#
_symmetry.space_group_name_H-M   'P 1'
#
loop_
_entity.id
_entity.type
_entity.pdbx_description
1 polymer ?
#
loop_
_entity_poly.entity_id
_entity_poly.type
_entity_poly.pdbx_seq_one_letter_code
_entity_poly.pdbx_strand_id
1 'polypeptide(L)'
;MTLWSPPEGSIAVVAEGEVSIGDSYEDCTFTSNIISSNGHDAKWIVLRENRNKLLAETDWWASSDLTMSDVRKEYRQTLRDLPSTLSNPEEVTWPNKPA
;
A
#
# COMPACT_ATOMS: atom_id res chain seq x y z
N MET A 1 -28.29 -5.91 -39.59
CA MET A 1 -27.14 -5.70 -38.69
C MET A 1 -27.55 -4.57 -37.77
N THR A 2 -27.84 -4.85 -36.50
CA THR A 2 -28.35 -3.84 -35.58
C THR A 2 -27.17 -3.03 -35.05
N LEU A 3 -27.15 -1.73 -35.33
CA LEU A 3 -26.19 -0.82 -34.71
C LEU A 3 -26.54 -0.75 -33.23
N TRP A 4 -25.57 -1.03 -32.37
CA TRP A 4 -25.75 -0.87 -30.93
C TRP A 4 -25.94 0.61 -30.60
N SER A 5 -26.96 0.92 -29.80
CA SER A 5 -27.21 2.25 -29.25
C SER A 5 -26.93 2.22 -27.74
N PRO A 6 -26.26 3.24 -27.18
CA PRO A 6 -26.05 3.31 -25.74
C PRO A 6 -27.40 3.51 -25.00
N PRO A 7 -27.49 3.10 -23.72
CA PRO A 7 -28.64 3.38 -22.86
C PRO A 7 -28.93 4.88 -22.74
N GLU A 8 -30.20 5.22 -22.48
CA GLU A 8 -30.62 6.61 -22.28
C GLU A 8 -29.80 7.29 -21.15
N GLY A 9 -29.29 8.50 -21.42
CA GLY A 9 -28.40 9.21 -20.50
C GLY A 9 -26.92 8.84 -20.58
N SER A 10 -26.53 7.90 -21.47
CA SER A 10 -25.14 7.53 -21.71
C SER A 10 -24.63 8.08 -23.05
N ILE A 11 -23.36 8.48 -23.12
CA ILE A 11 -22.69 8.89 -24.36
C ILE A 11 -21.76 7.75 -24.80
N ALA A 12 -21.84 7.35 -26.06
CA ALA A 12 -20.86 6.44 -26.64
C ALA A 12 -19.60 7.23 -27.01
N VAL A 13 -18.46 6.86 -26.42
CA VAL A 13 -17.14 7.40 -26.75
C VAL A 13 -16.37 6.31 -27.51
N VAL A 14 -15.86 6.66 -28.68
CA VAL A 14 -15.00 5.76 -29.48
C VAL A 14 -13.56 6.17 -29.23
N ALA A 15 -12.73 5.22 -28.80
CA ALA A 15 -11.30 5.43 -28.64
C ALA A 15 -10.53 4.83 -29.82
N GLU A 16 -9.56 5.58 -30.33
CA GLU A 16 -8.65 5.12 -31.40
C GLU A 16 -7.36 4.46 -30.85
N GLY A 17 -7.36 4.09 -29.57
CA GLY A 17 -6.21 3.52 -28.86
C GLY A 17 -6.60 2.65 -27.65
N GLU A 18 -5.65 2.33 -26.79
CA GLU A 18 -5.90 1.54 -25.57
C GLU A 18 -6.68 2.38 -24.54
N VAL A 19 -7.79 1.82 -24.06
CA VAL A 19 -8.62 2.36 -22.99
C VAL A 19 -8.62 1.36 -21.85
N SER A 20 -8.26 1.81 -20.64
CA SER A 20 -8.27 0.97 -19.45
C SER A 20 -9.53 1.19 -18.61
N ILE A 21 -9.93 0.15 -17.86
CA ILE A 21 -10.99 0.27 -16.86
C ILE A 21 -10.53 1.25 -15.77
N GLY A 22 -11.30 2.32 -15.54
CA GLY A 22 -11.04 3.32 -14.49
C GLY A 22 -10.51 4.67 -14.99
N ASP A 23 -10.20 4.77 -16.26
CA ASP A 23 -9.82 6.02 -16.91
C ASP A 23 -11.04 6.94 -17.12
N SER A 24 -10.83 8.26 -17.12
CA SER A 24 -11.88 9.27 -17.34
C SER A 24 -11.80 9.85 -18.75
N TYR A 25 -12.94 10.35 -19.25
CA TYR A 25 -13.01 11.07 -20.52
C TYR A 25 -13.48 12.51 -20.28
N GLU A 26 -12.53 13.44 -20.34
CA GLU A 26 -12.75 14.88 -20.19
C GLU A 26 -12.07 15.62 -21.34
N ASP A 27 -12.67 16.71 -21.82
CA ASP A 27 -12.14 17.57 -22.89
C ASP A 27 -11.66 16.84 -24.16
N CYS A 28 -12.42 15.81 -24.59
CA CYS A 28 -12.10 14.96 -25.73
C CYS A 28 -10.80 14.14 -25.58
N THR A 29 -10.35 13.91 -24.35
CA THR A 29 -9.14 13.14 -24.07
C THR A 29 -9.43 12.08 -23.02
N PHE A 30 -8.86 10.89 -23.23
CA PHE A 30 -8.89 9.83 -22.23
C PHE A 30 -7.72 10.04 -21.28
N THR A 31 -8.01 10.28 -20.01
CA THR A 31 -6.98 10.47 -18.97
C THR A 31 -6.94 9.22 -18.13
N SER A 32 -5.78 8.57 -18.08
CA SER A 32 -5.60 7.48 -17.14
C SER A 32 -5.59 8.03 -15.73
N ASN A 33 -6.54 7.56 -14.91
CA ASN A 33 -6.46 7.73 -13.47
C ASN A 33 -5.38 6.76 -12.99
N ILE A 34 -4.12 7.12 -13.21
CA ILE A 34 -2.99 6.35 -12.70
C ILE A 34 -3.06 6.44 -11.18
N ILE A 35 -3.74 5.47 -10.56
CA ILE A 35 -3.57 5.20 -9.14
C ILE A 35 -2.21 4.51 -9.04
N SER A 36 -1.12 5.27 -8.99
CA SER A 36 0.09 4.98 -8.19
C SER A 36 1.37 5.63 -8.75
N SER A 37 2.28 5.87 -7.80
CA SER A 37 3.74 5.98 -7.94
C SER A 37 4.25 7.35 -8.38
N ASN A 38 4.92 8.12 -7.52
CA ASN A 38 6.40 8.02 -7.50
C ASN A 38 7.10 8.67 -6.29
N GLY A 39 6.42 8.89 -5.15
CA GLY A 39 7.10 9.45 -3.97
C GLY A 39 6.57 8.97 -2.62
N HIS A 40 5.26 8.96 -2.46
CA HIS A 40 4.63 8.50 -1.22
C HIS A 40 4.80 6.99 -1.06
N ASP A 41 4.50 6.21 -2.11
CA ASP A 41 4.58 4.74 -2.08
C ASP A 41 5.99 4.23 -1.82
N ALA A 42 7.03 4.87 -2.39
CA ALA A 42 8.42 4.47 -2.18
C ALA A 42 8.84 4.54 -0.70
N LYS A 43 8.44 5.60 0.01
CA LYS A 43 8.73 5.74 1.44
C LYS A 43 7.98 4.71 2.28
N TRP A 44 6.72 4.44 1.94
CA TRP A 44 5.94 3.38 2.59
C TRP A 44 6.51 1.98 2.34
N ILE A 45 7.07 1.73 1.15
CA ILE A 45 7.80 0.50 0.85
C ILE A 45 9.00 0.37 1.78
N VAL A 46 9.87 1.39 1.85
CA VAL A 46 11.05 1.38 2.72
C VAL A 46 10.67 1.19 4.20
N LEU A 47 9.60 1.81 4.67
CA LEU A 47 9.11 1.61 6.03
C LEU A 47 8.70 0.15 6.27
N ARG A 48 7.94 -0.46 5.35
CA ARG A 48 7.51 -1.85 5.45
C ARG A 48 8.70 -2.82 5.37
N GLU A 49 9.71 -2.52 4.57
CA GLU A 49 10.96 -3.29 4.48
C GLU A 49 11.73 -3.26 5.80
N ASN A 50 11.94 -2.08 6.39
CA ASN A 50 12.60 -1.95 7.69
C ASN A 50 11.85 -2.70 8.79
N ARG A 51 10.51 -2.57 8.83
CA ARG A 51 9.66 -3.35 9.74
C ARG A 51 9.90 -4.86 9.55
N ASN A 52 9.89 -5.34 8.31
CA ASN A 52 10.10 -6.76 8.03
C ASN A 52 11.48 -7.24 8.47
N LYS A 53 12.51 -6.42 8.26
CA LYS A 53 13.87 -6.72 8.71
C LYS A 53 13.94 -6.87 10.24
N LEU A 54 13.39 -5.92 10.99
CA LEU A 54 13.36 -5.98 12.46
C LEU A 54 12.55 -7.17 13.00
N LEU A 55 11.42 -7.49 12.36
CA LEU A 55 10.63 -8.67 12.69
C LEU A 55 11.38 -9.97 12.38
N ALA A 56 12.14 -10.03 11.29
CA ALA A 56 12.94 -11.19 10.93
C ALA A 56 14.12 -11.40 11.91
N GLU A 57 14.82 -10.32 12.29
CA GLU A 57 15.90 -10.36 13.29
C GLU A 57 15.44 -10.82 14.68
N THR A 58 14.15 -10.69 14.95
CA THR A 58 13.51 -11.05 16.22
C THR A 58 12.59 -12.28 16.09
N ASP A 59 12.62 -12.95 14.94
CA ASP A 59 11.71 -14.06 14.66
C ASP A 59 12.01 -15.30 15.53
N TRP A 60 13.30 -15.52 15.82
CA TRP A 60 13.76 -16.59 16.71
C TRP A 60 13.21 -16.50 18.14
N TRP A 61 12.72 -15.35 18.59
CA TRP A 61 12.05 -15.22 19.89
C TRP A 61 10.71 -15.98 19.96
N ALA A 62 10.11 -16.29 18.81
CA ALA A 62 8.90 -17.10 18.72
C ALA A 62 9.21 -18.60 18.61
N SER A 63 10.47 -19.02 18.74
CA SER A 63 10.84 -20.43 18.80
C SER A 63 10.28 -21.10 20.06
N SER A 64 9.92 -22.38 19.95
CA SER A 64 9.41 -23.19 21.06
C SER A 64 10.38 -23.32 22.23
N ASP A 65 11.68 -23.10 21.98
CA ASP A 65 12.74 -23.21 22.98
C ASP A 65 12.78 -22.03 23.95
N LEU A 66 12.08 -20.93 23.65
CA LEU A 66 12.11 -19.69 24.42
C LEU A 66 10.71 -19.23 24.80
N THR A 67 10.52 -18.90 26.07
CA THR A 67 9.30 -18.22 26.51
C THR A 67 9.39 -16.74 26.13
N MET A 68 8.56 -16.32 25.16
CA MET A 68 8.49 -14.93 24.71
C MET A 68 8.05 -14.01 25.86
N SER A 69 8.97 -13.18 26.36
CA SER A 69 8.68 -12.13 27.36
C SER A 69 7.68 -11.11 26.81
N ASP A 70 6.87 -10.52 27.69
CA ASP A 70 5.85 -9.53 27.31
C ASP A 70 6.48 -8.30 26.64
N VAL A 71 7.67 -7.88 27.05
CA VAL A 71 8.42 -6.78 26.42
C VAL A 71 8.77 -7.09 24.96
N ARG A 72 9.07 -8.36 24.65
CA ARG A 72 9.37 -8.80 23.27
C ARG A 72 8.11 -8.89 22.41
N LYS A 73 6.97 -9.26 23.01
CA LYS A 73 5.66 -9.23 22.33
C LYS A 73 5.28 -7.79 22.00
N GLU A 74 5.40 -6.89 22.98
CA GLU A 74 5.10 -5.47 22.84
C GLU A 74 5.96 -4.84 21.74
N TYR A 75 7.29 -5.07 21.76
CA TYR A 75 8.20 -4.63 20.71
C TYR A 75 7.73 -5.03 19.29
N ARG A 76 7.40 -6.32 19.08
CA ARG A 76 6.94 -6.81 17.78
C ARG A 76 5.57 -6.26 17.39
N GLN A 77 4.70 -6.01 18.37
CA GLN A 77 3.39 -5.41 18.14
C GLN A 77 3.53 -3.94 17.73
N THR A 78 4.31 -3.15 18.46
CA THR A 78 4.60 -1.75 18.12
C THR A 78 5.13 -1.64 16.69
N LEU A 79 6.06 -2.51 16.27
CA LEU A 79 6.57 -2.52 14.88
C LEU A 79 5.48 -2.72 13.83
N ARG A 80 4.49 -3.59 14.11
CA ARG A 80 3.38 -3.86 13.18
C ARG A 80 2.37 -2.73 13.13
N ASP A 81 2.23 -1.98 14.22
CA ASP A 81 1.26 -0.89 14.33
C ASP A 81 1.76 0.41 13.69
N LEU A 82 3.09 0.59 13.55
CA LEU A 82 3.72 1.77 12.91
C LEU A 82 3.07 2.19 11.57
N PRO A 83 2.79 1.30 10.60
CA PRO A 83 2.26 1.73 9.32
C PRO A 83 0.83 2.30 9.39
N SER A 84 0.07 1.92 10.42
CA SER A 84 -1.31 2.38 10.63
C SER A 84 -1.40 3.61 11.55
N THR A 85 -0.38 3.85 12.39
CA THR A 85 -0.38 4.96 13.35
C THR A 85 0.33 6.21 12.83
N LEU A 86 1.11 6.09 11.75
CA LEU A 86 1.86 7.20 11.17
C LEU A 86 1.06 7.90 10.07
N SER A 87 0.98 9.23 10.15
CA SER A 87 0.50 10.08 9.04
C SER A 87 1.60 10.33 8.00
N ASN A 88 2.88 10.22 8.39
CA ASN A 88 4.04 10.46 7.53
C ASN A 88 5.10 9.36 7.77
N PRO A 89 5.55 8.63 6.72
CA PRO A 89 6.55 7.57 6.87
C PRO A 89 7.95 8.08 7.24
N GLU A 90 8.25 9.38 7.13
CA GLU A 90 9.56 9.95 7.49
C GLU A 90 9.73 10.22 8.99
N GLU A 91 8.64 10.30 9.74
CA GLU A 91 8.65 10.59 11.18
C GLU A 91 8.61 9.31 12.03
N VAL A 92 8.91 8.15 11.41
CA VAL A 92 8.89 6.85 12.09
C VAL A 92 9.94 6.79 13.19
N THR A 93 9.49 6.62 14.43
CA THR A 93 10.36 6.34 15.58
C THR A 93 10.37 4.84 15.84
N TRP A 94 11.52 4.20 15.63
CA TRP A 94 11.65 2.76 15.84
C TRP A 94 11.82 2.43 17.33
N PRO A 95 11.10 1.43 17.87
CA PRO A 95 11.28 1.00 19.25
C PRO A 95 12.69 0.44 19.47
N ASN A 96 13.25 0.60 20.67
CA ASN A 96 14.53 0.00 21.03
C ASN A 96 14.36 -1.51 21.22
N LYS A 97 15.28 -2.29 20.63
CA LYS A 97 15.26 -3.75 20.75
C LYS A 97 15.54 -4.14 22.21
N PRO A 98 14.63 -4.91 22.86
CA PRO A 98 14.91 -5.44 24.19
C PRO A 98 16.03 -6.49 24.15
N ALA A 99 16.73 -6.63 25.28
CA ALA A 99 17.79 -7.63 25.46
C ALA A 99 17.26 -9.08 25.51
#